data_AF-M0NAS2-F1
#
_entry.id   AF-M0NAS2-F1
#
_cell.length_a   1.000
_cell.length_b   1.000
_cell.length_c   1.000
_cell.angle_alpha   90.00
_cell.angle_beta   90.00
_cell.angle_gamma   90.00
#
_symmetry.space_group_name_H-M   'P 1'
#
loop_
_entity.id
_entity.type
_entity.pdbx_description
1 polymer ?
#
loop_
_entity_poly.entity_id
_entity_poly.type
_entity_poly.pdbx_seq_one_letter_code
_entity_poly.pdbx_strand_id
1 'polypeptide(L)'
;MDTPINRTTGRNALVIALIVGLVIGGTGVAAALTFTNLNTEKISLFGADTASSDLNIKSQDTSVYSEDRMVVRLTAENTDADNPHEADVTVQILDSSDNVVAKMTKPASVAAGSQQALTFDFNEPGVAQDYQRTYIVVDQTS
;
A
#
# COMPACT_ATOMS: atom_id res chain seq x y z
N MET A 1 -8.04 31.58 -3.73
CA MET A 1 -7.60 30.69 -2.63
C MET A 1 -8.88 30.19 -1.99
N ASP A 2 -9.39 29.08 -2.51
CA ASP A 2 -10.70 28.55 -2.15
C ASP A 2 -10.51 27.31 -1.28
N THR A 3 -11.15 27.36 -0.11
CA THR A 3 -11.14 26.32 0.92
C THR A 3 -12.19 25.27 0.56
N PRO A 4 -11.90 23.96 0.65
CA PRO A 4 -12.90 22.92 0.35
C PRO A 4 -14.02 22.85 1.40
N ILE A 5 -15.26 22.68 0.94
CA ILE A 5 -16.49 22.57 1.74
C ILE A 5 -16.72 21.11 2.15
N ASN A 6 -16.82 20.85 3.46
CA ASN A 6 -17.17 19.56 4.04
C ASN A 6 -18.70 19.45 4.21
N ARG A 7 -19.35 18.54 3.47
CA ARG A 7 -20.76 18.16 3.68
C ARG A 7 -20.84 16.76 4.28
N THR A 8 -21.16 16.68 5.57
CA THR A 8 -21.54 15.45 6.25
C THR A 8 -23.06 15.24 6.18
N THR A 9 -23.49 14.07 5.68
CA THR A 9 -24.83 13.46 5.86
C THR A 9 -24.61 11.97 5.57
N GLY A 10 -24.95 10.96 6.37
CA GLY A 10 -25.58 10.86 7.67
C GLY A 10 -26.00 9.38 7.84
N ARG A 11 -25.67 8.80 9.00
CA ARG A 11 -26.37 7.71 9.73
C ARG A 11 -26.34 6.29 9.13
N ASN A 12 -25.75 5.37 9.90
CA ASN A 12 -26.31 4.08 10.38
C ASN A 12 -25.23 3.39 11.24
N ALA A 13 -25.07 3.79 12.50
CA ALA A 13 -25.69 3.16 13.68
C ALA A 13 -25.00 1.84 14.11
N LEU A 14 -24.09 1.93 15.07
CA LEU A 14 -24.05 0.96 16.16
C LEU A 14 -23.79 1.68 17.48
N VAL A 15 -24.82 1.65 18.32
CA VAL A 15 -24.84 2.11 19.70
C VAL A 15 -24.07 1.09 20.53
N ILE A 16 -23.03 1.52 21.26
CA ILE A 16 -22.57 0.79 22.45
C ILE A 16 -22.46 1.80 23.59
N ALA A 17 -23.20 1.50 24.66
CA ALA A 17 -23.53 2.38 25.74
C ALA A 17 -22.37 2.65 26.73
N LEU A 18 -22.50 3.82 27.34
CA LEU A 18 -21.72 4.47 28.39
C LEU A 18 -21.75 3.71 29.73
N ILE A 19 -20.64 3.66 30.48
CA ILE A 19 -20.68 3.64 31.96
C ILE A 19 -19.66 4.66 32.51
N VAL A 20 -20.18 5.53 33.38
CA VAL A 20 -19.54 6.65 34.08
C VAL A 20 -18.70 6.14 35.25
N GLY A 21 -17.51 6.71 35.42
CA GLY A 21 -16.74 6.66 36.66
C GLY A 21 -16.22 8.06 37.01
N LEU A 22 -16.92 8.75 37.90
CA LEU A 22 -16.48 10.00 38.53
C LEU A 22 -15.39 9.67 39.57
N VAL A 23 -14.17 10.15 39.36
CA VAL A 23 -13.14 10.22 40.43
C VAL A 23 -12.66 11.66 40.54
N ILE A 24 -12.87 12.21 41.73
CA ILE A 24 -12.48 13.55 42.16
C ILE A 24 -11.02 13.50 42.63
N GLY A 25 -10.19 14.40 42.11
CA GLY A 25 -8.96 14.86 42.76
C GLY A 25 -7.68 14.11 42.39
N GLY A 26 -6.66 14.88 41.98
CA GLY A 26 -5.27 14.43 41.90
C GLY A 26 -4.67 14.55 40.50
N THR A 27 -3.75 15.51 40.35
CA THR A 27 -2.74 15.67 39.27
C THR A 27 -3.10 15.11 37.89
N GLY A 28 -3.34 16.01 36.94
CA GLY A 28 -3.61 15.67 35.55
C GLY A 28 -2.58 14.70 34.98
N VAL A 29 -2.97 13.44 34.84
CA VAL A 29 -2.34 12.53 33.90
C VAL A 29 -2.98 12.81 32.55
N ALA A 30 -2.29 13.61 31.73
CA ALA A 30 -2.57 13.63 30.31
C ALA A 30 -2.18 12.25 29.77
N ALA A 31 -3.13 11.33 29.70
CA ALA A 31 -2.98 10.14 28.87
C ALA A 31 -2.96 10.64 27.42
N ALA A 32 -1.76 10.72 26.84
CA ALA A 32 -1.63 10.94 25.41
C ALA A 32 -2.33 9.77 24.71
N LEU A 33 -3.41 10.06 23.98
CA LEU A 33 -4.00 9.11 23.04
C LEU A 33 -3.01 8.96 21.88
N THR A 34 -2.16 7.95 21.94
CA THR A 34 -1.36 7.54 20.79
C THR A 34 -2.31 6.93 19.76
N PHE A 35 -2.72 7.73 18.78
CA PHE A 35 -3.24 7.19 17.53
C PHE A 35 -2.07 6.52 16.83
N THR A 36 -1.94 5.20 16.98
CA THR A 36 -1.22 4.43 15.97
C THR A 36 -2.14 4.44 14.76
N ASN A 37 -1.98 5.43 13.88
CA ASN A 37 -2.44 5.27 12.50
C ASN A 37 -1.62 4.11 11.95
N LEU A 38 -2.12 2.89 12.16
CA LEU A 38 -1.82 1.82 11.24
C LEU A 38 -2.45 2.29 9.96
N ASN A 39 -1.62 2.81 9.04
CA ASN A 39 -2.02 2.85 7.64
C ASN A 39 -2.63 1.49 7.37
N THR A 40 -3.83 1.47 6.82
CA THR A 40 -4.43 0.24 6.32
C THR A 40 -3.56 -0.20 5.15
N GLU A 41 -2.42 -0.80 5.46
CA GLU A 41 -1.79 -1.80 4.64
C GLU A 41 -2.76 -2.97 4.73
N LYS A 42 -3.78 -2.94 3.89
CA LYS A 42 -4.24 -4.19 3.31
C LYS A 42 -3.02 -4.71 2.57
N ILE A 43 -2.20 -5.48 3.29
CA ILE A 43 -1.40 -6.53 2.68
C ILE A 43 -2.38 -7.22 1.73
N SER A 44 -2.09 -7.20 0.43
CA SER A 44 -2.79 -8.07 -0.52
C SER A 44 -2.48 -9.50 -0.10
N LEU A 45 -3.27 -10.03 0.85
CA LEU A 45 -3.15 -11.39 1.38
C LEU A 45 -3.83 -12.42 0.46
N PHE A 46 -4.47 -11.97 -0.62
CA PHE A 46 -5.18 -12.84 -1.56
C PHE A 46 -4.97 -12.39 -3.00
N GLY A 47 -3.74 -12.54 -3.46
CA GLY A 47 -3.38 -12.83 -4.85
C GLY A 47 -2.50 -14.06 -4.84
N ALA A 48 -3.03 -15.16 -4.31
CA ALA A 48 -2.34 -16.44 -4.25
C ALA A 48 -2.29 -17.05 -5.66
N ASP A 49 -1.27 -16.67 -6.41
CA ASP A 49 -0.45 -17.68 -7.08
C ASP A 49 0.90 -17.60 -6.37
N THR A 50 1.03 -18.35 -5.27
CA THR A 50 2.34 -18.62 -4.69
C THR A 50 3.11 -19.46 -5.70
N ALA A 51 3.77 -18.82 -6.65
CA ALA A 51 4.98 -19.39 -7.18
C ALA A 51 5.87 -19.62 -5.94
N SER A 52 6.20 -20.87 -5.67
CA SER A 52 7.33 -21.21 -4.81
C SER A 52 8.57 -20.68 -5.51
N SER A 53 8.80 -19.39 -5.32
CA SER A 53 9.79 -18.57 -5.98
C SER A 53 10.58 -17.98 -4.83
N ASP A 54 11.89 -18.20 -4.83
CA ASP A 54 12.78 -17.60 -3.84
C ASP A 54 12.75 -16.06 -3.93
N LEU A 55 12.15 -15.49 -4.98
CA LEU A 55 11.84 -14.08 -5.09
C LEU A 55 10.50 -13.70 -4.44
N ASN A 56 10.52 -12.76 -3.50
CA ASN A 56 9.37 -12.28 -2.73
C ASN A 56 9.25 -10.75 -2.80
N ILE A 57 8.04 -10.20 -2.64
CA ILE A 57 7.84 -8.77 -2.42
C ILE A 57 7.77 -8.50 -0.92
N LYS A 58 8.80 -7.86 -0.38
CA LYS A 58 8.96 -7.61 1.06
C LYS A 58 8.18 -6.39 1.54
N SER A 59 8.11 -5.36 0.70
CA SER A 59 7.43 -4.11 1.04
C SER A 59 6.88 -3.44 -0.20
N GLN A 60 5.79 -2.71 -0.02
CA GLN A 60 5.20 -1.87 -1.04
C GLN A 60 4.77 -0.53 -0.41
N ASP A 61 5.14 0.57 -1.05
CA ASP A 61 4.64 1.90 -0.75
C ASP A 61 4.06 2.52 -2.01
N THR A 62 2.88 3.13 -1.91
CA THR A 62 2.23 3.84 -3.01
C THR A 62 1.96 5.26 -2.59
N SER A 63 2.49 6.21 -3.35
CA SER A 63 2.39 7.64 -3.10
C SER A 63 1.68 8.31 -4.28
N VAL A 64 0.59 9.02 -3.99
CA VAL A 64 -0.11 9.88 -4.95
C VAL A 64 0.43 11.30 -4.80
N TYR A 65 0.97 11.87 -5.87
CA TYR A 65 1.54 13.23 -5.86
C TYR A 65 0.58 14.26 -6.47
N SER A 66 -0.13 13.87 -7.51
CA SER A 66 -1.17 14.66 -8.17
C SER A 66 -2.14 13.73 -8.87
N GLU A 67 -3.19 14.31 -9.45
CA GLU A 67 -4.15 13.62 -10.31
C GLU A 67 -3.49 12.84 -11.46
N ASP A 68 -2.38 13.37 -11.97
CA ASP A 68 -1.63 12.82 -13.11
C ASP A 68 -0.33 12.11 -12.70
N ARG A 69 -0.05 11.96 -11.39
CA ARG A 69 1.21 11.39 -10.93
C ARG A 69 1.09 10.50 -9.70
N MET A 70 1.57 9.27 -9.85
CA MET A 70 1.70 8.29 -8.79
C MET A 70 3.07 7.62 -8.82
N VAL A 71 3.61 7.28 -7.64
CA VAL A 71 4.82 6.48 -7.53
C VAL A 71 4.55 5.26 -6.67
N VAL A 72 4.93 4.09 -7.18
CA VAL A 72 4.94 2.84 -6.42
C VAL A 72 6.39 2.42 -6.16
N ARG A 73 6.74 2.20 -4.91
CA ARG A 73 8.06 1.73 -4.47
C ARG A 73 7.93 0.34 -3.90
N LEU A 74 8.69 -0.60 -4.42
CA LEU A 74 8.70 -2.00 -3.99
C LEU A 74 10.10 -2.39 -3.51
N THR A 75 10.16 -3.38 -2.62
CA THR A 75 11.40 -4.10 -2.32
C THR A 75 11.18 -5.56 -2.68
N ALA A 76 11.91 -6.04 -3.69
CA ALA A 76 12.01 -7.47 -3.98
C ALA A 76 13.10 -8.08 -3.09
N GLU A 77 12.87 -9.28 -2.57
CA GLU A 77 13.79 -10.04 -1.71
C GLU A 77 14.01 -11.41 -2.34
N ASN A 78 15.27 -11.80 -2.50
CA ASN A 78 15.65 -13.14 -2.85
C ASN A 78 16.03 -13.91 -1.57
N THR A 79 15.27 -14.95 -1.24
CA THR A 79 15.49 -15.83 -0.09
C THR A 79 16.43 -16.99 -0.36
N ASP A 80 16.76 -17.29 -1.64
CA ASP A 80 17.82 -18.23 -2.00
C ASP A 80 19.16 -17.60 -1.60
N ALA A 81 19.89 -18.26 -0.70
CA ALA A 81 21.17 -17.78 -0.18
C ALA A 81 22.35 -17.99 -1.15
N ASP A 82 22.17 -18.82 -2.17
CA ASP A 82 23.23 -19.32 -3.04
C ASP A 82 23.10 -18.81 -4.49
N ASN A 83 21.88 -18.61 -5.02
CA ASN A 83 21.66 -18.23 -6.42
C ASN A 83 20.98 -16.86 -6.57
N PRO A 84 21.40 -16.04 -7.55
CA PRO A 84 20.64 -14.87 -7.96
C PRO A 84 19.37 -15.29 -8.70
N HIS A 85 18.33 -14.46 -8.62
CA HIS A 85 17.09 -14.65 -9.37
C HIS A 85 16.73 -13.41 -10.17
N GLU A 86 16.12 -13.66 -11.32
CA GLU A 86 15.66 -12.63 -12.25
C GLU A 86 14.15 -12.71 -12.39
N ALA A 87 13.48 -11.57 -12.45
CA ALA A 87 12.04 -11.51 -12.70
C ALA A 87 11.63 -10.23 -13.42
N ASP A 88 10.53 -10.31 -14.16
CA ASP A 88 9.80 -9.13 -14.60
C ASP A 88 8.73 -8.76 -13.58
N VAL A 89 8.88 -7.61 -12.94
CA VAL A 89 7.92 -7.08 -11.96
C VAL A 89 7.02 -6.08 -12.65
N THR A 90 5.73 -6.42 -12.75
CA THR A 90 4.70 -5.56 -13.30
C THR A 90 3.85 -4.96 -12.18
N VAL A 91 3.75 -3.64 -12.14
CA VAL A 91 2.84 -2.89 -11.29
C VAL A 91 1.66 -2.42 -12.12
N GLN A 92 0.45 -2.72 -11.66
CA GLN A 92 -0.80 -2.26 -12.25
C GLN A 92 -1.52 -1.33 -11.26
N ILE A 93 -1.99 -0.21 -11.76
CA ILE A 93 -2.86 0.73 -11.04
C ILE A 93 -4.30 0.38 -11.41
N LEU A 94 -5.13 0.09 -10.41
CA LEU A 94 -6.51 -0.32 -10.61
C LEU A 94 -7.47 0.74 -10.11
N ASP A 95 -8.55 0.94 -10.87
CA ASP A 95 -9.67 1.79 -10.48
C ASP A 95 -10.63 1.10 -9.51
N SER A 96 -11.71 1.79 -9.13
CA SER A 96 -12.76 1.28 -8.25
C SER A 96 -13.59 0.10 -8.81
N SER A 97 -13.45 -0.17 -10.11
CA SER A 97 -14.13 -1.24 -10.84
C SER A 97 -13.17 -2.35 -11.26
N ASP A 98 -11.96 -2.38 -10.69
CA ASP A 98 -10.88 -3.32 -10.98
C ASP A 98 -10.31 -3.26 -12.40
N ASN A 99 -10.56 -2.17 -13.14
CA ASN A 99 -9.92 -1.98 -14.43
C ASN A 99 -8.48 -1.49 -14.24
N VAL A 100 -7.58 -1.97 -15.09
CA VAL A 100 -6.19 -1.48 -15.13
C VAL A 100 -6.16 -0.13 -15.86
N VAL A 101 -5.92 0.94 -15.11
CA VAL A 101 -5.81 2.30 -15.66
C VAL A 101 -4.40 2.63 -16.15
N ALA A 102 -3.38 2.04 -15.50
CA ALA A 102 -2.00 2.13 -15.92
C ALA A 102 -1.22 0.88 -15.52
N LYS A 103 -0.17 0.53 -16.26
CA LYS A 103 0.75 -0.54 -15.89
C LYS A 103 2.18 -0.23 -16.32
N MET A 104 3.14 -0.71 -15.55
CA MET A 104 4.56 -0.57 -15.84
C MET A 104 5.29 -1.85 -15.40
N THR A 105 6.17 -2.34 -16.27
CA THR A 105 6.99 -3.53 -16.00
C THR A 105 8.45 -3.11 -15.91
N LYS A 106 9.17 -3.66 -14.94
CA LYS A 106 10.62 -3.49 -14.78
C LYS A 106 11.29 -4.82 -14.46
N PRO A 107 12.48 -5.08 -15.04
CA PRO A 107 13.27 -6.23 -14.64
C PRO A 107 13.81 -6.02 -13.23
N ALA A 108 13.87 -7.11 -12.48
CA ALA A 108 14.50 -7.23 -11.17
C ALA A 108 15.56 -8.33 -11.23
N SER A 109 16.78 -7.98 -10.81
CA SER A 109 17.94 -8.86 -10.72
C SER A 109 18.37 -8.84 -9.26
N VAL A 110 17.93 -9.84 -8.50
CA VAL A 110 18.11 -9.87 -7.06
C VAL A 110 19.14 -10.92 -6.71
N ALA A 111 20.31 -10.45 -6.28
CA ALA A 111 21.41 -11.33 -5.87
C ALA A 111 20.98 -12.24 -4.71
N ALA A 112 21.70 -13.35 -4.55
CA ALA A 112 21.43 -14.34 -3.52
C ALA A 112 21.36 -13.69 -2.10
N GLY A 113 20.31 -14.04 -1.35
CA GLY A 113 20.08 -13.59 0.02
C GLY A 113 19.90 -12.07 0.18
N SER A 114 19.61 -11.35 -0.91
CA SER A 114 19.62 -9.89 -0.95
C SER A 114 18.26 -9.30 -1.30
N GLN A 115 18.21 -7.96 -1.31
CA GLN A 115 17.02 -7.19 -1.66
C GLN A 115 17.34 -6.16 -2.74
N GLN A 116 16.36 -5.88 -3.59
CA GLN A 116 16.41 -4.82 -4.59
C GLN A 116 15.22 -3.89 -4.44
N ALA A 117 15.50 -2.58 -4.36
CA ALA A 117 14.47 -1.55 -4.41
C ALA A 117 14.10 -1.23 -5.87
N LEU A 118 12.81 -1.17 -6.15
CA LEU A 118 12.24 -0.82 -7.45
C LEU A 118 11.29 0.38 -7.28
N THR A 119 11.38 1.34 -8.20
CA THR A 119 10.52 2.52 -8.21
C THR A 119 9.81 2.62 -9.55
N PHE A 120 8.48 2.68 -9.55
CA PHE A 120 7.62 2.83 -10.71
C PHE A 120 6.96 4.21 -10.65
N ASP A 121 7.32 5.12 -11.56
CA ASP A 121 6.82 6.50 -11.59
C ASP A 121 5.83 6.65 -12.76
N PHE A 122 4.54 6.66 -12.42
CA PHE A 122 3.44 6.81 -13.37
C PHE A 122 3.13 8.29 -13.53
N ASN A 123 3.28 8.80 -14.77
CA ASN A 123 3.03 10.20 -15.13
C ASN A 123 2.04 10.23 -16.31
N GLU A 124 0.84 9.72 -16.08
CA GLU A 124 -0.23 9.60 -17.07
C GLU A 124 -1.41 10.47 -16.62
N PRO A 125 -2.07 11.21 -17.52
CA PRO A 125 -3.22 12.04 -17.16
C PRO A 125 -4.31 11.22 -16.45
N GLY A 126 -4.75 11.69 -15.29
CA GLY A 126 -5.80 11.09 -14.49
C GLY A 126 -5.46 9.76 -13.82
N VAL A 127 -4.19 9.32 -13.81
CA VAL A 127 -3.80 8.01 -13.22
C VAL A 127 -4.22 7.83 -11.77
N ALA A 128 -4.38 8.93 -11.02
CA ALA A 128 -4.79 8.91 -9.63
C ALA A 128 -6.28 9.26 -9.39
N GLN A 129 -7.03 9.70 -10.42
CA GLN A 129 -8.42 10.17 -10.25
C GLN A 129 -9.30 9.13 -9.56
N ASP A 130 -9.21 7.87 -10.02
CA ASP A 130 -10.04 6.76 -9.55
C ASP A 130 -9.23 5.64 -8.89
N TYR A 131 -7.98 5.93 -8.50
CA TYR A 131 -7.10 4.94 -7.87
C TYR A 131 -7.75 4.30 -6.65
N GLN A 132 -7.85 2.96 -6.66
CA GLN A 132 -8.32 2.21 -5.52
C GLN A 132 -7.24 1.30 -4.94
N ARG A 133 -6.49 0.60 -5.80
CA ARG A 133 -5.42 -0.30 -5.36
C ARG A 133 -4.36 -0.50 -6.42
N THR A 134 -3.23 -1.03 -5.96
CA THR A 134 -2.15 -1.51 -6.82
C THR A 134 -2.17 -3.03 -6.84
N TYR A 135 -1.93 -3.63 -8.00
CA TYR A 135 -1.74 -5.06 -8.16
C TYR A 135 -0.33 -5.33 -8.72
N ILE A 136 0.38 -6.29 -8.12
CA ILE A 136 1.75 -6.62 -8.49
C ILE A 136 1.77 -8.03 -9.06
N VAL A 137 2.38 -8.17 -10.23
CA VAL A 137 2.67 -9.46 -10.87
C VAL A 137 4.18 -9.61 -10.91
N VAL A 138 4.67 -10.77 -10.49
CA VAL A 138 6.09 -11.13 -10.53
C VAL A 138 6.21 -12.37 -11.40
N ASP A 139 6.81 -12.20 -12.57
CA ASP A 139 7.09 -13.28 -13.50
C ASP A 139 8.57 -13.63 -13.40
N GLN A 140 8.93 -14.64 -12.61
CA GLN A 140 10.31 -15.08 -12.46
C GLN A 140 10.82 -15.71 -13.77
N THR A 141 11.97 -15.25 -14.24
CA THR A 141 12.57 -15.64 -15.52
C THR A 141 13.78 -16.56 -15.37
N SER A 142 14.43 -16.58 -14.20
CA SER A 142 15.49 -17.54 -13.83
C SER A 142 15.71 -17.60 -12.33
#